data_AF-A0A1L7LL03-F1
#
_entry.id   AF-A0A1L7LL03-F1
#
_cell.length_a   1.000
_cell.length_b   1.000
_cell.length_c   1.000
_cell.angle_alpha   90.00
_cell.angle_beta   90.00
_cell.angle_gamma   90.00
#
_symmetry.space_group_name_H-M   'P 1'
#
loop_
_entity.id
_entity.type
_entity.pdbx_description
1 polymer ?
#
loop_
_entity_poly.entity_id
_entity_poly.type
_entity_poly.pdbx_seq_one_letter_code
_entity_poly.pdbx_strand_id
1 'polypeptide(L)' 'MLDDKAVDILYNEMGETFAPLKTWSQFILTNDADFEQKFGRKADKKRKLYNGSLKVDLYQFYGQRVKRVLR' A
#
# COMPACT_ATOMS: atom_id res chain seq x y z
N MET A 1 -2.43 21.95 -5.39
CA MET A 1 -3.38 21.77 -6.53
C MET A 1 -2.78 21.00 -7.71
N LEU A 2 -1.50 21.22 -8.09
CA LEU A 2 -0.79 20.29 -9.00
C LEU A 2 -0.32 19.02 -8.27
N ASP A 3 0.03 19.15 -6.98
CA ASP A 3 0.62 18.05 -6.20
C ASP A 3 -0.34 16.88 -5.95
N ASP A 4 -1.62 17.15 -5.67
CA ASP A 4 -2.59 16.09 -5.33
C ASP A 4 -2.81 15.11 -6.50
N LYS A 5 -2.89 15.63 -7.73
CA LYS A 5 -3.01 14.79 -8.93
C LYS A 5 -1.75 13.96 -9.18
N ALA A 6 -0.57 14.53 -8.94
CA ALA A 6 0.69 13.81 -9.10
C ALA A 6 0.82 12.67 -8.08
N VAL A 7 0.37 12.91 -6.84
CA VAL A 7 0.33 11.89 -5.78
C VAL A 7 -0.66 10.77 -6.12
N ASP A 8 -1.83 11.12 -6.64
CA ASP A 8 -2.83 10.13 -7.06
C ASP A 8 -2.29 9.23 -8.18
N ILE A 9 -1.63 9.82 -9.19
CA ILE A 9 -0.98 9.07 -10.27
C ILE A 9 0.09 8.14 -9.70
N LEU A 10 0.95 8.64 -8.81
CA LEU A 10 1.99 7.83 -8.17
C LEU A 10 1.40 6.63 -7.43
N TYR A 11 0.32 6.81 -6.68
CA TYR A 11 -0.31 5.70 -5.95
C TYR A 11 -0.94 4.65 -6.88
N ASN A 12 -1.56 5.09 -7.98
CA ASN A 12 -2.06 4.17 -9.01
C ASN A 12 -0.90 3.37 -9.63
N GLU A 13 0.18 4.04 -10.04
CA GLU A 13 1.36 3.40 -10.65
C GLU A 13 2.06 2.45 -9.68
N MET A 14 2.12 2.79 -8.38
CA MET A 14 2.62 1.90 -7.34
C MET A 14 1.77 0.63 -7.24
N GLY A 15 0.44 0.76 -7.28
CA GLY A 15 -0.49 -0.36 -7.27
C GLY A 15 -0.26 -1.31 -8.45
N GLU A 16 -0.12 -0.76 -9.65
CA GLU A 16 0.18 -1.52 -10.87
C GLU A 16 1.55 -2.21 -10.81
N THR A 17 2.58 -1.49 -10.38
CA THR A 17 3.96 -2.01 -10.28
C THR A 17 4.07 -3.12 -9.24
N PHE A 18 3.35 -3.03 -8.13
CA PHE A 18 3.40 -4.01 -7.04
C PHE A 18 2.39 -5.14 -7.19
N ALA A 19 1.41 -5.03 -8.09
CA ALA A 19 0.43 -6.06 -8.38
C ALA A 19 1.04 -7.44 -8.71
N PRO A 20 2.10 -7.59 -9.53
CA PRO A 20 2.67 -8.90 -9.85
C PRO A 20 3.46 -9.53 -8.69
N LEU A 21 3.88 -8.74 -7.69
CA LEU A 21 4.70 -9.19 -6.56
C LEU A 21 3.88 -9.91 -5.49
N LYS A 22 3.12 -10.95 -5.87
CA LYS A 22 2.14 -11.64 -5.01
C LYS A 22 2.75 -12.24 -3.75
N THR A 23 4.02 -12.63 -3.77
CA THR A 23 4.71 -13.25 -2.63
C THR A 23 5.39 -12.26 -1.71
N TRP A 24 5.45 -10.98 -2.09
CA TRP A 24 6.14 -9.94 -1.33
C TRP A 24 5.17 -9.25 -0.39
N SER A 25 5.61 -9.05 0.85
CA SER A 25 4.90 -8.17 1.78
C SER A 25 5.28 -6.72 1.51
N GLN A 26 4.30 -5.84 1.46
CA GLN A 26 4.45 -4.42 1.16
C GLN A 26 3.97 -3.61 2.37
N PHE A 27 4.75 -2.62 2.76
CA PHE A 27 4.47 -1.77 3.93
C PHE A 27 4.60 -0.33 3.49
N ILE A 28 3.48 0.40 3.47
CA ILE A 28 3.42 1.76 2.94
C ILE A 28 2.93 2.69 4.04
N LEU A 29 3.67 3.76 4.29
CA LEU A 29 3.37 4.76 5.31
C LEU A 29 2.96 6.07 4.61
N THR A 30 1.75 6.54 4.86
CA THR A 30 1.26 7.81 4.29
C THR A 30 0.25 8.47 5.23
N ASN A 31 0.09 9.78 5.15
CA ASN A 31 -0.98 10.53 5.81
C ASN A 31 -2.27 10.58 4.98
N ASP A 32 -2.27 10.02 3.76
CA ASP A 32 -3.45 9.95 2.91
C ASP A 32 -4.41 8.84 3.39
N ALA A 33 -5.63 9.24 3.75
CA ALA A 33 -6.68 8.34 4.22
C ALA A 33 -7.32 7.52 3.09
N ASP A 34 -7.29 8.04 1.85
CA ASP A 34 -7.88 7.43 0.66
C ASP A 34 -6.86 6.58 -0.12
N PHE A 35 -5.68 6.36 0.47
CA PHE A 35 -4.58 5.61 -0.14
C PHE A 35 -5.01 4.24 -0.70
N GLU A 36 -5.82 3.45 0.03
CA GLU A 36 -6.26 2.12 -0.44
C GLU A 36 -7.08 2.17 -1.73
N GLN A 37 -7.87 3.24 -1.93
CA GLN A 37 -8.65 3.44 -3.14
C GLN A 37 -7.74 3.73 -4.33
N LYS A 38 -6.78 4.64 -4.13
CA LYS A 38 -5.80 5.05 -5.16
C LYS A 38 -4.78 3.96 -5.46
N PHE A 39 -4.38 3.19 -4.46
CA PHE A 39 -3.46 2.06 -4.61
C PHE A 39 -4.14 0.83 -5.25
N GLY A 40 -5.47 0.81 -5.35
CA GLY A 40 -6.24 -0.27 -5.97
C GLY A 40 -6.26 -1.58 -5.18
N ARG A 41 -5.82 -1.58 -3.92
CA ARG A 41 -5.81 -2.75 -3.04
C ARG A 41 -6.10 -2.35 -1.59
N LYS A 42 -6.97 -3.10 -0.94
CA LYS A 42 -7.21 -2.98 0.51
C LYS A 42 -6.09 -3.63 1.31
N ALA A 43 -5.62 -2.96 2.36
CA ALA A 43 -4.57 -3.46 3.23
C ALA A 43 -5.12 -4.58 4.13
N ASP A 44 -4.26 -5.56 4.41
CA ASP A 44 -4.57 -6.65 5.34
C ASP A 44 -4.60 -6.15 6.78
N LYS A 45 -3.72 -5.19 7.10
CA LYS A 45 -3.73 -4.44 8.36
C LYS A 45 -3.41 -2.97 8.14
N LYS A 46 -4.02 -2.13 8.97
CA LYS A 46 -3.74 -0.70 9.06
C LYS A 46 -3.40 -0.36 10.50
N ARG A 47 -2.30 0.36 10.71
CA ARG A 47 -1.91 0.87 12.04
C ARG A 47 -1.74 2.38 11.96
N LYS A 48 -2.51 3.10 12.78
CA LYS A 48 -2.31 4.53 13.02
C LYS A 48 -0.98 4.75 13.74
N LEU A 49 -0.17 5.65 13.20
CA LEU A 49 1.11 6.09 13.72
C LEU A 49 1.16 7.63 13.69
N TYR A 50 2.21 8.19 14.30
CA TYR A 50 2.48 9.61 14.24
C TYR A 50 3.94 9.80 13.81
N ASN A 51 4.14 10.58 12.74
CA ASN A 51 5.45 11.06 12.33
C ASN A 51 5.60 12.49 12.87
N GLY A 52 6.10 12.62 14.12
CA GLY A 52 6.03 13.87 14.86
C GLY A 52 4.58 14.24 15.21
N SER A 53 4.14 15.43 14.82
CA SER A 53 2.74 15.87 14.98
C SER A 53 1.82 15.39 13.86
N LEU A 54 2.37 14.85 12.76
CA LEU A 54 1.59 14.40 11.62
C LEU A 54 1.06 12.98 11.85
N LYS A 55 -0.26 12.83 11.87
CA LYS A 55 -0.91 11.52 11.87
C LYS A 55 -0.68 10.86 10.51
N VAL A 56 -0.19 9.62 10.55
CA VAL A 56 0.03 8.76 9.38
C VAL A 56 -0.55 7.37 9.64
N ASP A 57 -0.88 6.64 8.60
CA ASP A 57 -1.30 5.25 8.69
C ASP A 57 -0.29 4.35 7.97
N LEU A 58 0.14 3.28 8.64
CA LEU A 58 0.95 2.22 8.05
C LEU A 58 0.03 1.14 7.49
N TYR A 59 -0.04 1.08 6.16
CA TYR A 59 -0.77 0.09 5.38
C TYR A 59 0.12 -1.14 5.15
N GLN A 60 -0.37 -2.31 5.52
CA GLN A 60 0.36 -3.57 5.46
C GLN A 60 -0.36 -4.53 4.53
N PHE A 61 0.35 -4.99 3.50
CA PHE A 61 -0.12 -5.96 2.53
C PHE A 61 0.78 -7.18 2.61
N TYR A 62 0.28 -8.31 3.07
CA TYR A 62 1.10 -9.50 3.22
C TYR A 62 1.23 -10.25 1.91
N GLY A 63 2.44 -10.77 1.67
CA GLY A 63 2.71 -11.67 0.57
C GLY A 63 2.01 -13.00 0.77
N GLN A 64 1.50 -13.57 -0.32
CA GLN A 64 0.92 -14.90 -0.34
C GLN A 64 2.02 -15.95 -0.27
N ARG A 65 1.86 -16.92 0.63
CA ARG A 65 2.75 -18.07 0.70
C ARG A 65 2.47 -18.99 -0.49
N VAL A 66 3.49 -19.25 -1.32
CA VAL A 66 3.40 -20.23 -2.41
C VAL A 66 3.17 -21.61 -1.79
N LYS A 67 2.06 -22.27 -2.16
CA LYS A 67 1.77 -23.64 -1.71
C LYS A 67 2.81 -24.58 -2.34
N ARG A 68 3.42 -25.44 -1.53
CA ARG A 68 4.30 -26.49 -2.06
C ARG A 68 3.42 -27.50 -2.79
N VAL A 69 3.65 -27.69 -4.08
CA VAL A 69 3.09 -28.84 -4.80
C VAL A 69 3.94 -30.04 -4.39
N LEU A 70 3.39 -30.92 -3.56
CA LEU A 70 3.97 -32.23 -3.31
C LEU A 70 3.74 -33.03 -4.60
N ARG A 71 4.83 -33.40 -5.28
CA ARG A 71 4.81 -34.26 -6.47
C ARG A 71 4.93 -35.72 -6.04
#